data_AF-A0A3D4TK86-F1
#
_entry.id   AF-A0A3D4TK86-F1
#
_cell.length_a   1.000
_cell.length_b   1.000
_cell.length_c   1.000
_cell.angle_alpha   90.00
_cell.angle_beta   90.00
_cell.angle_gamma   90.00
#
_symmetry.space_group_name_H-M   'P 1'
#
loop_
_entity.id
_entity.type
_entity.pdbx_description
1 polymer ?
#
loop_
_entity_poly.entity_id
_entity_poly.type
_entity_poly.pdbx_seq_one_letter_code
_entity_poly.pdbx_strand_id
1 'polypeptide(L)'
;RLAALAQRGDLSGKTGATTLLHDLPGVTAPRVLVVGLGEAARFGVPQYLKAVGDAVRALKAGAARSALFTLSEVAVKDRDAAWAIRQAVIAADHAAYRYTATLGKKKADDAGLAQLAVAGDDTQALAQGQAIAAGVEFARELGNLPPNYCTPAYLAEVGVKFAGEHDGAEAEILDETQMEALGMGSLLAVARGSANRPRLVVLKWTGAGDAKPYVLVGKGI
;
A
#
# COMPACT_ATOMS: atom_id res chain seq x y z
N ARG A 1 28.45 -14.06 -15.63
CA ARG A 1 28.33 -14.75 -14.32
C ARG A 1 26.91 -15.30 -14.07
N LEU A 2 25.85 -14.50 -14.27
CA LEU A 2 24.46 -14.94 -14.06
C LEU A 2 24.07 -16.21 -14.83
N ALA A 3 24.38 -16.28 -16.13
CA ALA A 3 24.10 -17.47 -16.95
C ALA A 3 24.75 -18.75 -16.40
N ALA A 4 25.99 -18.67 -15.92
CA ALA A 4 26.69 -19.80 -15.31
C ALA A 4 26.03 -20.24 -13.99
N LEU A 5 25.57 -19.30 -13.16
CA LEU A 5 24.82 -19.60 -11.94
C LEU A 5 23.47 -20.27 -12.26
N ALA A 6 22.77 -19.81 -13.29
CA ALA A 6 21.54 -20.43 -13.76
C ALA A 6 21.77 -21.87 -14.27
N GLN A 7 22.80 -22.09 -15.08
CA GLN A 7 23.14 -23.42 -15.61
C GLN A 7 23.48 -24.45 -14.52
N ARG A 8 24.07 -23.99 -13.40
CA ARG A 8 24.37 -24.84 -12.25
C ARG A 8 23.19 -25.06 -11.30
N GLY A 9 22.07 -24.37 -11.52
CA GLY A 9 20.89 -24.45 -10.65
C GLY A 9 20.94 -23.55 -9.41
N ASP A 10 21.93 -22.64 -9.29
CA ASP A 10 22.04 -21.68 -8.19
C ASP A 10 20.94 -20.59 -8.26
N LEU A 11 20.36 -20.38 -9.45
CA LEU A 11 19.24 -19.44 -9.69
C LEU A 11 17.98 -20.21 -10.04
N SER A 12 17.01 -20.23 -9.12
CA SER A 12 15.71 -20.84 -9.36
C SER A 12 14.75 -19.83 -10.01
N GLY A 13 14.21 -20.19 -11.18
CA GLY A 13 13.15 -19.43 -11.84
C GLY A 13 11.76 -19.67 -11.26
N LYS A 14 11.59 -20.56 -10.28
CA LYS A 14 10.28 -20.89 -9.70
C LYS A 14 9.68 -19.67 -9.00
N THR A 15 8.36 -19.50 -9.14
CA THR A 15 7.61 -18.44 -8.46
C THR A 15 7.86 -18.47 -6.94
N GLY A 16 8.24 -17.34 -6.36
CA GLY A 16 8.60 -17.25 -4.94
C GLY A 16 10.08 -17.47 -4.61
N ALA A 17 10.89 -17.93 -5.56
CA ALA A 17 12.32 -18.06 -5.32
C ALA A 17 13.03 -16.71 -5.45
N THR A 18 13.98 -16.46 -4.56
CA THR A 18 14.84 -15.28 -4.62
C THR A 18 16.28 -15.68 -4.31
N THR A 19 17.25 -15.15 -5.07
CA THR A 19 18.68 -15.35 -4.81
C THR A 19 19.38 -14.00 -4.75
N LEU A 20 20.00 -13.69 -3.61
CA LEU A 20 20.81 -12.49 -3.43
C LEU A 20 22.26 -12.81 -3.78
N LEU A 21 22.79 -12.13 -4.79
CA LEU A 21 24.16 -12.25 -5.24
C LEU A 21 24.95 -11.03 -4.76
N HIS A 22 26.23 -11.24 -4.46
CA HIS A 22 27.14 -10.22 -3.96
C HIS A 22 28.26 -9.96 -4.97
N ASP A 23 28.64 -8.70 -5.11
CA ASP A 23 29.86 -8.25 -5.80
C ASP A 23 30.03 -8.85 -7.20
N LEU A 24 28.97 -8.76 -8.01
CA LEU A 24 29.02 -9.25 -9.40
C LEU A 24 29.96 -8.37 -10.24
N PRO A 25 30.94 -8.94 -10.97
CA PRO A 25 31.84 -8.17 -11.81
C PRO A 25 31.09 -7.36 -12.87
N GLY A 26 31.44 -6.07 -12.99
CA GLY A 26 30.83 -5.14 -13.95
C GLY A 26 29.51 -4.51 -13.49
N VAL A 27 29.04 -4.82 -12.29
CA VAL A 27 27.84 -4.21 -11.69
C VAL A 27 28.26 -3.26 -10.56
N THR A 28 27.88 -1.99 -10.65
CA THR A 28 28.22 -0.99 -9.62
C THR A 28 27.51 -1.27 -8.29
N ALA A 29 26.28 -1.78 -8.33
CA ALA A 29 25.55 -2.16 -7.13
C ALA A 29 26.21 -3.39 -6.47
N PRO A 30 26.49 -3.36 -5.15
CA PRO A 30 27.19 -4.46 -4.47
C PRO A 30 26.35 -5.72 -4.34
N ARG A 31 25.05 -5.64 -4.63
CA ARG A 31 24.10 -6.74 -4.51
C ARG A 31 23.16 -6.77 -5.71
N VAL A 32 22.85 -7.97 -6.18
CA VAL A 32 21.84 -8.22 -7.22
C VAL A 32 20.88 -9.27 -6.69
N LEU A 33 19.61 -8.89 -6.51
CA LEU A 33 18.55 -9.83 -6.17
C LEU A 33 17.91 -10.36 -7.46
N VAL A 34 17.99 -11.67 -7.66
CA VAL A 34 17.29 -12.36 -8.75
C VAL A 34 15.98 -12.92 -8.20
N VAL A 35 14.86 -12.67 -8.89
CA VAL A 35 13.52 -13.11 -8.49
C VAL A 35 12.98 -14.09 -9.55
N GLY A 36 12.53 -15.25 -9.11
CA GLY A 36 11.93 -16.28 -9.96
C GLY A 36 10.50 -15.90 -10.39
N LEU A 37 10.28 -15.77 -11.69
CA LEU A 37 9.01 -15.33 -12.27
C LEU A 37 8.04 -16.47 -12.58
N GLY A 38 8.49 -17.72 -12.47
CA GLY A 38 7.73 -18.91 -12.87
C GLY A 38 7.89 -19.24 -14.35
N GLU A 39 6.98 -20.05 -14.86
CA GLU A 39 6.93 -20.42 -16.28
C GLU A 39 6.52 -19.21 -17.12
N ALA A 40 7.33 -18.85 -18.14
CA ALA A 40 7.08 -17.68 -18.99
C ALA A 40 5.68 -17.69 -19.64
N ALA A 41 5.20 -18.87 -20.09
CA ALA A 41 3.88 -19.02 -20.69
C ALA A 41 2.71 -18.77 -19.72
N ARG A 42 2.98 -18.80 -18.41
CA ARG A 42 1.98 -18.57 -17.34
C ARG A 42 2.19 -17.22 -16.65
N PHE A 43 3.14 -16.41 -17.11
CA PHE A 43 3.41 -15.11 -16.50
C PHE A 43 2.26 -14.14 -16.79
N GLY A 44 1.73 -13.53 -15.73
CA GLY A 44 0.64 -12.59 -15.80
C GLY A 44 0.52 -11.79 -14.51
N VAL A 45 -0.64 -11.17 -14.31
CA VAL A 45 -0.90 -10.27 -13.16
C VAL A 45 -0.54 -10.91 -11.81
N PRO A 46 -0.97 -12.15 -11.47
CA PRO A 46 -0.66 -12.73 -10.16
C PRO A 46 0.85 -12.93 -9.93
N GLN A 47 1.58 -13.38 -10.96
CA GLN A 47 3.01 -13.66 -10.89
C GLN A 47 3.80 -12.35 -10.77
N TYR A 48 3.40 -11.30 -11.49
CA TYR A 48 4.00 -9.98 -11.40
C TYR A 48 3.88 -9.41 -9.97
N LEU A 49 2.66 -9.34 -9.43
CA LEU A 49 2.42 -8.82 -8.07
C LEU A 49 3.16 -9.64 -7.01
N LYS A 50 3.19 -10.97 -7.19
CA LYS A 50 3.95 -11.85 -6.31
C LYS A 50 5.45 -11.57 -6.38
N ALA A 51 6.03 -11.38 -7.58
CA ALA A 51 7.43 -11.07 -7.76
C ALA A 51 7.83 -9.73 -7.12
N VAL A 52 7.00 -8.69 -7.24
CA VAL A 52 7.19 -7.40 -6.54
C VAL A 52 7.24 -7.64 -5.02
N GLY A 53 6.25 -8.34 -4.47
CA GLY A 53 6.19 -8.63 -3.04
C GLY A 53 7.33 -9.52 -2.54
N ASP A 54 7.78 -10.50 -3.34
CA ASP A 54 8.92 -11.36 -3.02
C ASP A 54 10.22 -10.55 -3.00
N ALA A 55 10.42 -9.64 -3.96
CA ALA A 55 11.56 -8.74 -4.00
C ALA A 55 11.63 -7.88 -2.74
N VAL A 56 10.53 -7.21 -2.38
CA VAL A 56 10.50 -6.37 -1.18
C VAL A 56 10.67 -7.19 0.08
N ARG A 57 10.01 -8.35 0.22
CA ARG A 57 10.18 -9.22 1.40
C ARG A 57 11.61 -9.71 1.58
N ALA A 58 12.31 -10.05 0.49
CA ALA A 58 13.71 -10.46 0.54
C ALA A 58 14.64 -9.31 0.98
N LEU A 59 14.27 -8.05 0.72
CA LEU A 59 15.03 -6.86 1.08
C LEU A 59 14.49 -6.17 2.36
N LYS A 60 13.39 -6.67 2.92
CA LYS A 60 12.69 -6.05 4.06
C LYS A 60 13.54 -6.05 5.32
N ALA A 61 14.51 -6.95 5.44
CA ALA A 61 15.50 -6.96 6.50
C ALA A 61 16.91 -7.00 5.89
N GLY A 62 17.92 -6.60 6.67
CA GLY A 62 19.31 -6.63 6.26
C GLY A 62 19.86 -5.30 5.75
N ALA A 63 20.94 -5.36 4.97
CA ALA A 63 21.80 -4.21 4.69
C ALA A 63 21.39 -3.35 3.47
N ALA A 64 20.45 -3.81 2.64
CA ALA A 64 20.02 -3.07 1.46
C ALA A 64 19.10 -1.92 1.88
N ARG A 65 19.56 -0.67 1.78
CA ARG A 65 18.77 0.53 2.08
C ARG A 65 18.01 1.06 0.88
N SER A 66 18.58 0.90 -0.32
CA SER A 66 17.96 1.26 -1.57
C SER A 66 18.10 0.13 -2.59
N ALA A 67 17.15 0.03 -3.51
CA ALA A 67 17.19 -0.89 -4.62
C ALA A 67 16.54 -0.30 -5.87
N LEU A 68 17.04 -0.71 -7.04
CA LEU A 68 16.39 -0.50 -8.33
C LEU A 68 15.57 -1.74 -8.69
N PHE A 69 14.27 -1.55 -8.92
CA PHE A 69 13.34 -2.56 -9.36
C PHE A 69 13.18 -2.49 -10.88
N THR A 70 13.78 -3.45 -11.60
CA THR A 70 13.75 -3.50 -13.07
C THR A 70 12.60 -4.33 -13.63
N LEU A 71 11.89 -5.10 -12.81
CA LEU A 71 10.85 -6.00 -13.32
C LEU A 71 9.61 -5.25 -13.84
N SER A 72 9.49 -3.94 -13.59
CA SER A 72 8.47 -3.09 -14.23
C SER A 72 8.61 -3.02 -15.75
N GLU A 73 9.77 -3.35 -16.30
CA GLU A 73 10.02 -3.45 -17.75
C GLU A 73 9.54 -4.79 -18.35
N VAL A 74 9.20 -5.79 -17.52
CA VAL A 74 8.74 -7.10 -17.99
C VAL A 74 7.29 -6.99 -18.45
N ALA A 75 7.03 -7.37 -19.70
CA ALA A 75 5.69 -7.35 -20.26
C ALA A 75 4.71 -8.25 -19.47
N VAL A 76 3.58 -7.67 -19.06
CA VAL A 76 2.48 -8.38 -18.41
C VAL A 76 1.31 -8.44 -19.38
N LYS A 77 0.79 -9.64 -19.64
CA LYS A 77 -0.30 -9.85 -20.58
C LYS A 77 -1.50 -8.92 -20.28
N ASP A 78 -2.01 -8.28 -21.32
CA ASP A 78 -3.15 -7.35 -21.29
C ASP A 78 -2.95 -6.12 -20.38
N ARG A 79 -1.70 -5.71 -20.10
CA ARG A 79 -1.37 -4.54 -19.29
C ARG A 79 -0.33 -3.66 -19.96
N ASP A 80 -0.43 -2.36 -19.74
CA ASP A 80 0.53 -1.37 -20.22
C ASP A 80 1.68 -1.16 -19.21
N ALA A 81 2.72 -0.45 -19.63
CA ALA A 81 3.86 -0.11 -18.78
C ALA A 81 3.44 0.75 -17.57
N ALA A 82 2.49 1.66 -17.76
CA ALA A 82 1.93 2.49 -16.69
C ALA A 82 1.30 1.64 -15.57
N TRP A 83 0.57 0.57 -15.91
CA TRP A 83 0.04 -0.39 -14.96
C TRP A 83 1.16 -1.10 -14.20
N ALA A 84 2.22 -1.55 -14.88
CA ALA A 84 3.34 -2.22 -14.23
C ALA A 84 4.02 -1.30 -13.20
N ILE A 85 4.29 -0.05 -13.55
CA ILE A 85 4.86 0.96 -12.64
C ILE A 85 3.93 1.20 -11.44
N ARG A 86 2.65 1.50 -11.66
CA ARG A 86 1.67 1.70 -10.58
C ARG A 86 1.64 0.52 -9.62
N GLN A 87 1.55 -0.69 -10.15
CA GLN A 87 1.44 -1.90 -9.34
C GLN A 87 2.76 -2.28 -8.65
N ALA A 88 3.91 -1.93 -9.23
CA ALA A 88 5.20 -2.07 -8.54
C ALA A 88 5.20 -1.26 -7.25
N VAL A 89 4.76 0.00 -7.29
CA VAL A 89 4.67 0.85 -6.10
C VAL A 89 3.67 0.29 -5.09
N ILE A 90 2.44 0.03 -5.50
CA ILE A 90 1.35 -0.41 -4.60
C ILE A 90 1.72 -1.73 -3.91
N ALA A 91 2.19 -2.72 -4.67
CA ALA A 91 2.53 -4.02 -4.10
C ALA A 91 3.82 -3.97 -3.27
N ALA A 92 4.78 -3.12 -3.63
CA ALA A 92 5.99 -2.92 -2.85
C ALA A 92 5.70 -2.31 -1.49
N ASP A 93 4.94 -1.21 -1.46
CA ASP A 93 4.56 -0.52 -0.23
C ASP A 93 3.75 -1.45 0.70
N HIS A 94 2.75 -2.14 0.14
CA HIS A 94 1.96 -3.12 0.87
C HIS A 94 2.82 -4.23 1.50
N ALA A 95 3.87 -4.69 0.81
CA ALA A 95 4.80 -5.70 1.32
C ALA A 95 5.78 -5.13 2.36
N ALA A 96 6.14 -3.85 2.26
CA ALA A 96 7.02 -3.14 3.17
C ALA A 96 6.35 -2.84 4.52
N TYR A 97 5.04 -2.62 4.53
CA TYR A 97 4.24 -2.27 5.71
C TYR A 97 4.60 -3.06 6.99
N ARG A 98 4.73 -2.33 8.10
CA ARG A 98 4.97 -2.86 9.45
C ARG A 98 4.13 -2.05 10.45
N TYR A 99 3.15 -2.69 11.08
CA TYR A 99 2.35 -2.05 12.11
C TYR A 99 3.17 -1.83 13.40
N THR A 100 3.18 -0.60 13.92
CA THR A 100 3.94 -0.23 15.12
C THR A 100 3.17 0.62 16.12
N ALA A 101 1.99 1.14 15.76
CA ALA A 101 1.28 2.20 16.50
C ALA A 101 0.99 1.87 17.97
N THR A 102 0.74 0.60 18.30
CA THR A 102 0.45 0.15 19.67
C THR A 102 1.47 -0.85 20.23
N LEU A 103 2.69 -0.87 19.67
CA LEU A 103 3.79 -1.61 20.28
C LEU A 103 4.35 -0.82 21.49
N GLY A 104 4.82 -1.52 22.51
CA GLY A 104 5.53 -0.90 23.63
C GLY A 104 6.90 -0.34 23.23
N LYS A 105 7.73 0.05 24.21
CA LYS A 105 9.10 0.53 23.98
C LYS A 105 10.01 -0.59 23.46
N LYS A 106 9.88 -0.96 22.20
CA LYS A 106 10.83 -1.80 21.46
C LYS A 106 11.58 -0.88 20.50
N LYS A 107 12.90 -0.98 20.46
CA LYS A 107 13.72 -0.21 19.53
C LYS A 107 13.26 -0.53 18.11
N ALA A 108 12.97 0.49 17.31
CA ALA A 108 12.65 0.30 15.90
C ALA A 108 13.83 -0.41 15.22
N ASP A 109 13.54 -1.47 14.47
CA ASP A 109 14.54 -2.09 13.61
C ASP A 109 14.63 -1.29 12.31
N ASP A 110 15.57 -0.35 12.30
CA ASP A 110 15.87 0.51 11.16
C ASP A 110 16.59 -0.24 10.03
N ALA A 111 16.78 -1.56 10.10
CA ALA A 111 17.36 -2.34 9.01
C ALA A 111 16.36 -2.64 7.87
N GLY A 112 16.89 -2.79 6.65
CA GLY A 112 16.13 -3.16 5.45
C GLY A 112 15.89 -2.03 4.46
N LEU A 113 15.10 -2.34 3.43
CA LEU A 113 14.77 -1.45 2.31
C LEU A 113 14.01 -0.21 2.78
N ALA A 114 14.53 0.97 2.47
CA ALA A 114 13.91 2.27 2.74
C ALA A 114 13.52 3.03 1.46
N GLN A 115 14.16 2.73 0.33
CA GLN A 115 13.88 3.37 -0.95
C GLN A 115 13.85 2.35 -2.08
N LEU A 116 12.81 2.39 -2.91
CA LEU A 116 12.72 1.59 -4.12
C LEU A 116 12.60 2.51 -5.34
N ALA A 117 13.62 2.50 -6.20
CA ALA A 117 13.52 3.11 -7.52
C ALA A 117 12.84 2.12 -8.46
N VAL A 118 11.85 2.56 -9.23
CA VAL A 118 11.13 1.72 -10.20
C VAL A 118 11.61 2.09 -11.60
N ALA A 119 12.04 1.11 -12.40
CA ALA A 119 12.45 1.36 -13.77
C ALA A 119 11.25 1.76 -14.63
N GLY A 120 11.42 2.81 -15.45
CA GLY A 120 10.38 3.42 -16.27
C GLY A 120 10.50 4.94 -16.30
N ASP A 121 9.81 5.57 -17.24
CA ASP A 121 9.83 7.03 -17.49
C ASP A 121 8.46 7.71 -17.27
N ASP A 122 7.40 6.93 -17.05
CA ASP A 122 6.05 7.45 -16.76
C ASP A 122 5.94 7.93 -15.30
N THR A 123 6.22 9.22 -15.10
CA THR A 123 6.14 9.89 -13.79
C THR A 123 4.70 10.01 -13.28
N GLN A 124 3.70 10.01 -14.17
CA GLN A 124 2.29 10.07 -13.78
C GLN A 124 1.84 8.71 -13.19
N ALA A 125 2.25 7.60 -13.81
CA ALA A 125 2.01 6.27 -13.27
C ALA A 125 2.68 6.08 -11.90
N LEU A 126 3.90 6.60 -11.71
CA LEU A 126 4.58 6.58 -10.43
C LEU A 126 3.78 7.35 -9.36
N ALA A 127 3.38 8.59 -9.66
CA ALA A 127 2.59 9.43 -8.76
C ALA A 127 1.23 8.79 -8.40
N GLN A 128 0.53 8.20 -9.37
CA GLN A 128 -0.70 7.46 -9.12
C GLN A 128 -0.48 6.25 -8.20
N GLY A 129 0.60 5.49 -8.43
CA GLY A 129 0.97 4.37 -7.59
C GLY A 129 1.24 4.78 -6.15
N GLN A 130 1.94 5.90 -5.95
CA GLN A 130 2.23 6.47 -4.63
C GLN A 130 0.96 6.93 -3.92
N ALA A 131 0.07 7.65 -4.61
CA ALA A 131 -1.20 8.11 -4.03
C ALA A 131 -2.10 6.94 -3.62
N ILE A 132 -2.20 5.90 -4.45
CA ILE A 132 -2.96 4.69 -4.12
C ILE A 132 -2.33 3.95 -2.95
N ALA A 133 -1.00 3.79 -2.93
CA ALA A 133 -0.29 3.15 -1.83
C ALA A 133 -0.54 3.87 -0.50
N ALA A 134 -0.44 5.21 -0.49
CA ALA A 134 -0.73 6.02 0.69
C ALA A 134 -2.18 5.84 1.19
N GLY A 135 -3.17 5.79 0.28
CA GLY A 135 -4.56 5.50 0.63
C GLY A 135 -4.75 4.08 1.20
N VAL A 136 -4.04 3.09 0.66
CA VAL A 136 -4.05 1.71 1.18
C VAL A 136 -3.41 1.65 2.56
N GLU A 137 -2.25 2.29 2.77
CA GLU A 137 -1.58 2.36 4.06
C GLU A 137 -2.47 3.03 5.11
N PHE A 138 -3.07 4.17 4.78
CA PHE A 138 -3.99 4.90 5.65
C PHE A 138 -5.17 4.03 6.10
N ALA A 139 -5.81 3.32 5.16
CA ALA A 139 -6.90 2.39 5.47
C ALA A 139 -6.42 1.20 6.34
N ARG A 140 -5.22 0.68 6.09
CA ARG A 140 -4.64 -0.42 6.90
C ARG A 140 -4.31 0.02 8.31
N GLU A 141 -3.75 1.22 8.51
CA GLU A 141 -3.50 1.77 9.84
C GLU A 141 -4.79 1.86 10.65
N LEU A 142 -5.85 2.45 10.08
CA LEU A 142 -7.16 2.53 10.74
C LEU A 142 -7.75 1.16 11.06
N GLY A 143 -7.65 0.20 10.13
CA GLY A 143 -8.14 -1.16 10.34
C GLY A 143 -7.33 -1.98 11.35
N ASN A 144 -6.03 -1.70 11.50
CA ASN A 144 -5.14 -2.41 12.42
C ASN A 144 -5.16 -1.83 13.84
N LEU A 145 -5.56 -0.57 14.01
CA LEU A 145 -5.70 0.05 15.32
C LEU A 145 -6.71 -0.74 16.18
N PRO A 146 -6.37 -1.08 17.44
CA PRO A 146 -7.31 -1.75 18.32
C PRO A 146 -8.55 -0.90 18.58
N PRO A 147 -9.72 -1.52 18.84
CA PRO A 147 -11.00 -0.80 18.95
C PRO A 147 -11.10 0.14 20.16
N ASN A 148 -10.22 0.00 21.15
CA ASN A 148 -10.10 0.96 22.25
C ASN A 148 -9.34 2.24 21.86
N TYR A 149 -8.64 2.24 20.72
CA TYR A 149 -8.03 3.42 20.10
C TYR A 149 -8.92 3.94 18.95
N CYS A 150 -9.22 3.10 17.96
CA CYS A 150 -10.01 3.48 16.80
C CYS A 150 -11.53 3.44 17.08
N THR A 151 -11.98 4.34 17.93
CA THR A 151 -13.40 4.56 18.25
C THR A 151 -14.11 5.38 17.14
N PRO A 152 -15.46 5.46 17.13
CA PRO A 152 -16.17 6.35 16.20
C PRO A 152 -15.74 7.81 16.29
N ALA A 153 -15.43 8.30 17.50
CA ALA A 153 -14.91 9.65 17.69
C ALA A 153 -13.52 9.82 17.07
N TYR A 154 -12.61 8.87 17.31
CA TYR A 154 -11.28 8.88 16.70
C TYR A 154 -11.35 8.86 15.17
N LEU A 155 -12.19 8.02 14.57
CA LEU A 155 -12.34 7.97 13.12
C LEU A 155 -12.88 9.29 12.54
N ALA A 156 -13.78 9.97 13.26
CA ALA A 156 -14.26 11.29 12.89
C ALA A 156 -13.16 12.36 12.99
N GLU A 157 -12.35 12.34 14.04
CA GLU A 157 -11.19 13.23 14.20
C GLU A 157 -10.17 13.03 13.08
N VAL A 158 -9.89 11.78 12.73
CA VAL A 158 -9.02 11.45 11.59
C VAL A 158 -9.59 12.00 10.28
N GLY A 159 -10.89 11.87 10.05
CA GLY A 159 -11.56 12.42 8.86
C GLY A 159 -11.44 13.95 8.77
N VAL A 160 -11.67 14.66 9.88
CA VAL A 160 -11.51 16.12 9.95
C VAL A 160 -10.06 16.52 9.68
N LYS A 161 -9.11 15.84 10.31
CA LYS A 161 -7.68 16.09 10.12
C LYS A 161 -7.27 15.88 8.66
N PHE A 162 -7.67 14.76 8.06
CA PHE A 162 -7.35 14.42 6.67
C PHE A 162 -7.88 15.48 5.69
N ALA A 163 -9.12 15.96 5.88
CA ALA A 163 -9.65 17.03 5.05
C ALA A 163 -8.88 18.35 5.24
N GLY A 164 -8.49 18.69 6.48
CA GLY A 164 -7.74 19.90 6.78
C GLY A 164 -6.30 19.92 6.22
N GLU A 165 -5.74 18.76 5.88
CA GLU A 165 -4.40 18.63 5.27
C GLU A 165 -4.44 18.70 3.73
N HIS A 166 -5.63 18.79 3.12
CA HIS A 166 -5.82 18.70 1.68
C HIS A 166 -6.74 19.80 1.14
N ASP A 167 -6.16 20.76 0.42
CA ASP A 167 -6.91 21.82 -0.26
C ASP A 167 -7.97 21.24 -1.21
N GLY A 168 -9.22 21.68 -1.06
CA GLY A 168 -10.36 21.18 -1.85
C GLY A 168 -11.10 19.98 -1.22
N ALA A 169 -10.65 19.50 -0.05
CA ALA A 169 -11.38 18.56 0.78
C ALA A 169 -12.16 19.26 1.89
N GLU A 170 -13.33 18.73 2.23
CA GLU A 170 -14.15 19.18 3.37
C GLU A 170 -14.59 17.98 4.20
N ALA A 171 -14.73 18.19 5.52
CA ALA A 171 -15.26 17.20 6.44
C ALA A 171 -16.47 17.75 7.19
N GLU A 172 -17.53 16.97 7.24
CA GLU A 172 -18.73 17.20 8.03
C GLU A 172 -18.96 15.99 8.92
N ILE A 173 -19.08 16.22 10.23
CA ILE A 173 -19.28 15.17 11.22
C ILE A 173 -20.65 15.36 11.85
N LEU A 174 -21.50 14.32 11.78
CA LEU A 174 -22.75 14.30 12.50
C LEU A 174 -22.60 13.53 13.81
N ASP A 175 -23.05 14.15 14.89
CA ASP A 175 -23.22 13.51 16.18
C ASP A 175 -24.58 12.81 16.29
N GLU A 176 -24.81 12.19 17.44
CA GLU A 176 -26.05 11.49 17.73
C GLU A 176 -27.30 12.37 17.64
N THR A 177 -27.26 13.59 18.20
CA THR A 177 -28.40 14.50 18.21
C THR A 177 -28.78 14.91 16.79
N GLN A 178 -27.79 15.18 15.94
CA GLN A 178 -28.00 15.49 14.53
C GLN A 178 -28.56 14.28 13.77
N MET A 179 -28.05 13.08 14.04
CA MET A 179 -28.58 11.85 13.45
C MET A 179 -30.01 11.54 13.90
N GLU A 180 -30.37 11.87 15.16
CA GLU A 180 -31.74 11.77 15.67
C GLU A 180 -32.68 12.72 14.94
N ALA A 181 -32.27 13.99 14.79
CA ALA A 181 -33.04 15.00 14.05
C ALA A 181 -33.27 14.61 12.59
N LEU A 182 -32.32 13.90 11.98
CA LEU A 182 -32.43 13.38 10.61
C LEU A 182 -33.22 12.05 10.52
N GLY A 183 -33.71 11.50 11.64
CA GLY A 183 -34.50 10.28 11.65
C GLY A 183 -33.69 9.00 11.38
N MET A 184 -32.39 8.98 11.66
CA MET A 184 -31.49 7.83 11.42
C MET A 184 -31.66 6.70 12.47
N GLY A 185 -32.90 6.36 12.81
CA GLY A 185 -33.25 5.46 13.93
C GLY A 185 -32.66 4.06 13.82
N SER A 186 -32.49 3.53 12.60
CA SER A 186 -31.85 2.21 12.40
C SER A 186 -30.37 2.22 12.77
N LEU A 187 -29.63 3.28 12.45
CA LEU A 187 -28.21 3.42 12.80
C LEU A 187 -28.05 3.61 14.31
N LEU A 188 -28.86 4.50 14.88
CA LEU A 188 -28.86 4.79 16.31
C LEU A 188 -29.24 3.57 17.17
N ALA A 189 -30.13 2.72 16.68
CA ALA A 189 -30.49 1.48 17.37
C ALA A 189 -29.30 0.53 17.54
N VAL A 190 -28.40 0.45 16.55
CA VAL A 190 -27.15 -0.34 16.64
C VAL A 190 -26.20 0.27 17.66
N ALA A 191 -26.03 1.59 17.64
CA ALA A 191 -25.07 2.30 18.48
C ALA A 191 -25.47 2.40 19.97
N ARG A 192 -26.77 2.27 20.29
CA ARG A 192 -27.33 2.55 21.62
C ARG A 192 -26.66 1.80 22.77
N GLY A 193 -26.19 0.57 22.53
CA GLY A 193 -25.55 -0.26 23.57
C GLY A 193 -24.10 0.10 23.89
N SER A 194 -23.47 0.99 23.10
CA SER A 194 -22.06 1.35 23.25
C SER A 194 -21.87 2.62 24.10
N ALA A 195 -20.85 2.61 24.95
CA ALA A 195 -20.35 3.82 25.60
C ALA A 195 -19.64 4.76 24.59
N ASN A 196 -19.05 4.20 23.53
CA ASN A 196 -18.49 4.97 22.43
C ASN A 196 -19.63 5.44 21.52
N ARG A 197 -20.05 6.71 21.68
CA ARG A 197 -21.17 7.31 20.93
C ARG A 197 -20.90 7.34 19.42
N PRO A 198 -21.92 7.18 18.56
CA PRO A 198 -21.73 7.10 17.11
C PRO A 198 -21.32 8.45 16.51
N ARG A 199 -20.71 8.39 15.33
CA ARG A 199 -20.42 9.53 14.45
C ARG A 199 -20.71 9.12 13.01
N LEU A 200 -21.26 10.04 12.22
CA LEU A 200 -21.28 9.90 10.76
C LEU A 200 -20.24 10.84 10.17
N VAL A 201 -19.29 10.28 9.44
CA VAL A 201 -18.22 11.04 8.77
C VAL A 201 -18.60 11.24 7.31
N VAL A 202 -18.70 12.49 6.87
CA VAL A 202 -18.92 12.85 5.47
C VAL A 202 -17.69 13.62 5.00
N LEU A 203 -16.93 13.02 4.08
CA LEU A 203 -15.82 13.67 3.39
C LEU A 203 -16.25 14.06 1.99
N LYS A 204 -15.99 15.31 1.60
CA LYS A 204 -16.30 15.85 0.28
C LYS A 204 -15.02 16.27 -0.41
N TRP A 205 -14.88 15.94 -1.69
CA TRP A 205 -13.78 16.38 -2.55
C TRP A 205 -14.36 17.01 -3.82
N THR A 206 -14.15 18.31 -4.02
CA THR A 206 -14.74 19.07 -5.13
C THR A 206 -13.71 19.32 -6.22
N GLY A 207 -13.29 18.26 -6.92
CA GLY A 207 -12.28 18.34 -7.97
C GLY A 207 -12.81 18.54 -9.40
N ALA A 208 -14.14 18.48 -9.61
CA ALA A 208 -14.76 18.44 -10.93
C ALA A 208 -15.90 19.46 -11.13
N GLY A 209 -15.90 20.55 -10.34
CA GLY A 209 -16.93 21.59 -10.40
C GLY A 209 -18.34 21.03 -10.16
N ASP A 210 -19.28 21.34 -11.05
CA ASP A 210 -20.70 20.98 -10.94
C ASP A 210 -21.03 19.53 -11.36
N ALA A 211 -20.02 18.70 -11.60
CA ALA A 211 -20.24 17.29 -11.94
C ALA A 211 -20.96 16.56 -10.79
N LYS A 212 -21.86 15.63 -11.13
CA LYS A 212 -22.52 14.78 -10.13
C LYS A 212 -21.46 13.97 -9.36
N PRO A 213 -21.52 13.91 -8.02
CA PRO A 213 -20.50 13.23 -7.24
C PRO A 213 -20.63 11.72 -7.35
N TYR A 214 -19.49 11.04 -7.31
CA TYR A 214 -19.45 9.64 -6.91
C TYR A 214 -19.52 9.59 -5.38
N VAL A 215 -20.44 8.79 -4.83
CA VAL A 215 -20.61 8.64 -3.38
C VAL A 215 -20.22 7.23 -2.97
N LEU A 216 -19.24 7.13 -2.07
CA LEU A 216 -18.80 5.88 -1.47
C LEU A 216 -19.31 5.82 -0.03
N VAL A 217 -19.97 4.71 0.34
CA VAL A 217 -20.49 4.49 1.69
C VAL A 217 -19.76 3.31 2.32
N GLY A 218 -18.94 3.60 3.33
CA GLY A 218 -18.18 2.59 4.08
C GLY A 218 -18.87 2.19 5.38
N LYS A 219 -18.90 0.90 5.70
CA LYS A 219 -19.33 0.40 7.01
C LYS A 219 -18.20 0.63 8.03
N GLY A 220 -18.42 1.46 9.04
CA GLY A 220 -17.49 1.68 10.16
C GLY A 220 -18.06 1.15 11.48
N ILE A 221 -17.90 -0.15 11.75
CA ILE A 221 -18.29 -0.80 13.02
C ILE A 221 -17.03 -1.19 13.78
#